data_AF-A0A183B071-F1
#
_entry.id   AF-A0A183B071-F1
#
_cell.length_a   1.000
_cell.length_b   1.000
_cell.length_c   1.000
_cell.angle_alpha   90.00
_cell.angle_beta   90.00
_cell.angle_gamma   90.00
#
_symmetry.space_group_name_H-M   'P 1'
#
loop_
_entity.id
_entity.type
_entity.pdbx_description
1 polymer ?
#
loop_
_entity_poly.entity_id
_entity_poly.type
_entity_poly.pdbx_seq_one_letter_code
_entity_poly.pdbx_strand_id
1 'polypeptide(L)'
;LSQFLKKTGKVKQPEWSDLVKLSSANELAPYDPDWFYVRCAAILRHLYIRPTGMLGLRRIFSRKKRNGVKPSHRVLAHSSVIRKALQQMEALGLCTKVESG
;
A
#
# COMPACT_ATOMS: atom_id res chain seq x y z
N LEU A 1 8.09 2.17 13.03
CA LEU A 1 7.56 0.89 12.46
C LEU A 1 8.19 0.55 11.12
N SER A 2 8.24 1.46 10.14
CA SER A 2 8.94 1.22 8.86
C SER A 2 10.41 0.82 9.02
N GLN A 3 11.16 1.53 9.87
CA GLN A 3 12.56 1.23 10.15
C GLN A 3 12.76 -0.13 10.87
N PHE A 4 11.77 -0.56 11.66
CA PHE A 4 11.77 -1.88 12.28
C PHE A 4 11.57 -2.97 11.22
N LEU A 5 10.63 -2.79 10.29
CA LEU A 5 10.40 -3.73 9.18
C LEU A 5 11.61 -3.86 8.24
N LYS A 6 12.39 -2.78 8.07
CA LYS A 6 13.66 -2.84 7.35
C LYS A 6 14.70 -3.66 8.12
N LYS A 7 14.88 -3.38 9.41
CA LYS A 7 15.86 -4.06 10.27
C LYS A 7 15.59 -5.55 10.42
N THR A 8 14.33 -5.98 10.39
CA THR A 8 14.00 -7.41 10.46
C THR A 8 14.38 -8.16 9.19
N GLY A 9 14.52 -7.49 8.04
CA GLY A 9 14.94 -8.10 6.77
C GLY A 9 13.95 -9.13 6.18
N LYS A 10 12.84 -9.41 6.86
CA LYS A 10 11.88 -10.44 6.45
C LYS A 10 10.86 -9.93 5.41
N VAL A 11 10.69 -8.61 5.31
CA VAL A 11 9.83 -7.98 4.30
C VAL A 11 10.63 -7.82 3.02
N LYS A 12 10.31 -8.64 2.01
CA LYS A 12 10.96 -8.60 0.70
C LYS A 12 10.31 -7.54 -0.18
N GLN A 13 11.05 -6.54 -0.60
CA GLN A 13 10.53 -5.58 -1.57
C GLN A 13 10.27 -6.27 -2.93
N PRO A 14 9.10 -6.07 -3.57
CA PRO A 14 8.81 -6.67 -4.88
C PRO A 14 9.76 -6.16 -5.98
N GLU A 15 10.12 -7.01 -6.93
CA GLU A 15 11.06 -6.67 -8.02
C GLU A 15 10.60 -5.48 -8.88
N TRP A 16 9.30 -5.34 -9.10
CA TRP A 16 8.74 -4.24 -9.88
C TRP A 16 8.58 -2.93 -9.09
N SER A 17 8.97 -2.89 -7.81
CA SER A 17 8.70 -1.75 -6.93
C SER A 17 9.36 -0.44 -7.38
N ASP A 18 10.45 -0.52 -8.15
CA ASP A 18 11.17 0.65 -8.67
C ASP A 18 10.51 1.26 -9.91
N LEU A 19 9.69 0.49 -10.61
CA LEU A 19 9.07 0.88 -11.88
C LEU A 19 7.64 1.40 -11.70
N VAL A 20 6.94 0.99 -10.65
CA VAL A 20 5.48 1.09 -10.54
C VAL A 20 5.03 2.34 -9.78
N LYS A 21 3.93 2.94 -10.26
CA LYS A 21 3.22 4.01 -9.55
C LYS A 21 2.28 3.43 -8.49
N LEU A 22 2.05 4.16 -7.41
CA LEU A 22 1.15 3.73 -6.31
C LEU A 22 -0.35 3.83 -6.65
N SER A 23 -0.71 4.73 -7.57
CA SER A 23 -2.05 4.88 -8.15
C SER A 23 -1.91 5.44 -9.56
N SER A 24 -2.91 5.21 -10.41
CA SER A 24 -3.03 5.87 -11.71
C SER A 24 -3.29 7.38 -11.60
N ALA A 25 -3.54 7.88 -10.38
CA ALA A 25 -3.56 9.31 -10.07
C ALA A 25 -2.15 9.93 -10.01
N ASN A 26 -1.11 9.14 -9.78
CA ASN A 26 0.25 9.65 -9.68
C ASN A 26 0.86 9.83 -11.07
N GLU A 27 1.57 10.94 -11.26
CA GLU A 27 2.29 11.22 -12.50
C GLU A 27 3.60 10.42 -12.56
N LEU A 28 4.29 10.26 -11.41
CA LEU A 28 5.59 9.59 -11.29
C LEU A 28 5.57 8.46 -10.25
N ALA A 29 6.60 7.62 -10.30
CA ALA A 29 6.89 6.62 -9.26
C ALA A 29 7.36 7.32 -7.96
N PRO A 30 7.27 6.65 -6.79
CA PRO A 30 7.77 7.21 -5.55
C PRO A 30 9.29 7.46 -5.62
N TYR A 31 9.73 8.63 -5.13
CA TYR A 31 11.15 8.99 -5.11
C TYR A 31 11.98 8.22 -4.07
N ASP A 32 11.35 7.85 -2.96
CA ASP A 32 12.00 7.08 -1.89
C ASP A 32 12.07 5.60 -2.30
N PRO A 33 13.26 4.99 -2.47
CA PRO A 33 13.38 3.57 -2.83
C PRO A 33 12.75 2.67 -1.78
N ASP A 34 12.67 3.12 -0.53
CA ASP A 34 12.15 2.36 0.59
C ASP A 34 10.64 2.57 0.85
N TRP A 35 9.93 3.16 -0.12
CA TRP A 35 8.52 3.50 -0.01
C TRP A 35 7.65 2.30 0.38
N PHE A 36 8.06 1.09 0.00
CA PHE A 36 7.31 -0.14 0.25
C PHE A 36 7.23 -0.46 1.76
N TYR A 37 8.33 -0.28 2.50
CA TYR A 37 8.36 -0.47 3.95
C TYR A 37 7.48 0.55 4.69
N VAL A 38 7.47 1.78 4.20
CA VAL A 38 6.59 2.84 4.72
C VAL A 38 5.13 2.48 4.46
N ARG A 39 4.81 1.93 3.28
CA ARG A 39 3.46 1.48 2.92
C ARG A 39 2.98 0.36 3.83
N CYS A 40 3.80 -0.68 4.05
CA CYS A 40 3.48 -1.79 4.95
C CYS A 40 3.20 -1.30 6.37
N ALA A 41 4.03 -0.40 6.90
CA ALA A 41 3.84 0.17 8.22
C ALA A 41 2.54 0.97 8.34
N ALA A 42 2.19 1.76 7.32
CA ALA A 42 0.94 2.51 7.29
C ALA A 42 -0.29 1.58 7.25
N ILE A 43 -0.22 0.49 6.48
CA ILE A 43 -1.30 -0.51 6.41
C ILE A 43 -1.51 -1.20 7.76
N LEU A 44 -0.44 -1.66 8.41
CA LEU A 44 -0.52 -2.30 9.73
C LEU A 44 -1.12 -1.36 10.78
N ARG A 45 -0.66 -0.10 10.80
CA ARG A 45 -1.21 0.89 11.72
C ARG A 45 -2.69 1.15 11.46
N HIS A 46 -3.09 1.20 10.19
CA HIS A 46 -4.49 1.40 9.84
C HIS A 46 -5.35 0.21 10.30
N LEU A 47 -4.90 -1.02 10.01
CA LEU A 47 -5.60 -2.26 10.42
C LEU A 47 -5.79 -2.35 11.93
N TYR A 48 -4.78 -1.92 12.70
CA TYR A 48 -4.86 -1.91 14.16
C TYR A 48 -5.98 -1.00 14.70
N ILE A 49 -6.16 0.18 14.09
CA ILE A 49 -7.18 1.14 14.55
C ILE A 49 -8.56 0.80 13.96
N ARG A 50 -8.59 0.36 12.71
CA ARG A 50 -9.82 0.06 11.97
C ARG A 50 -9.62 -1.24 11.18
N PRO A 51 -10.32 -2.33 11.54
CA PRO A 51 -10.29 -3.54 10.73
C PRO A 51 -10.96 -3.23 9.39
N THR A 52 -10.19 -3.28 8.31
CA THR A 52 -10.65 -2.95 6.97
C THR A 52 -10.09 -3.92 5.95
N GLY A 53 -10.97 -4.44 5.10
CA GLY A 53 -10.56 -5.23 3.95
C GLY A 53 -9.91 -4.40 2.83
N MET A 54 -9.61 -5.10 1.73
CA MET A 54 -8.91 -4.56 0.55
C MET A 54 -9.50 -3.26 -0.02
N LEU A 55 -10.83 -3.18 -0.16
CA LEU A 55 -11.49 -2.01 -0.76
C LEU A 55 -11.37 -0.78 0.16
N GLY A 56 -11.44 -0.97 1.47
CA GLY A 56 -11.25 0.09 2.46
C GLY A 56 -9.85 0.69 2.34
N LEU A 57 -8.82 -0.15 2.36
CA LEU A 57 -7.42 0.27 2.18
C LEU A 57 -7.21 1.01 0.85
N ARG A 58 -7.82 0.54 -0.24
CA ARG A 58 -7.74 1.23 -1.54
C ARG A 58 -8.39 2.61 -1.54
N ARG A 59 -9.43 2.82 -0.75
CA ARG A 59 -10.10 4.12 -0.57
C ARG A 59 -9.27 5.05 0.32
N ILE A 60 -8.65 4.54 1.36
CA ILE A 60 -7.79 5.33 2.27
C ILE A 60 -6.57 5.88 1.52
N PHE A 61 -5.90 5.02 0.74
CA PHE A 61 -4.75 5.43 -0.07
C PHE A 61 -5.14 6.03 -1.43
N SER A 62 -6.42 6.35 -1.64
CA SER A 62 -6.88 6.98 -2.88
C SER A 62 -6.40 8.41 -3.01
N ARG A 63 -6.32 8.91 -4.24
CA ARG A 63 -5.93 10.30 -4.53
C ARG A 63 -6.81 10.90 -5.62
N LYS A 64 -6.84 12.23 -5.67
CA LYS A 64 -7.48 12.97 -6.77
C LYS A 64 -6.57 12.89 -7.99
N LYS A 65 -7.07 12.38 -9.12
CA LYS A 65 -6.34 12.31 -10.37
C LYS A 65 -6.45 13.64 -11.12
N ARG A 66 -5.32 14.14 -11.60
CA ARG A 66 -5.25 15.25 -12.56
C ARG A 66 -5.52 14.68 -13.97
N ASN A 67 -6.63 15.08 -14.58
CA ASN A 67 -7.02 14.64 -15.94
C ASN A 67 -6.67 15.69 -17.01
N GLY A 68 -5.65 16.53 -16.75
CA GLY A 68 -5.30 17.65 -17.62
C GLY A 68 -6.41 18.70 -17.67
N VAL A 69 -7.05 18.84 -18.83
CA VAL A 69 -8.13 19.81 -19.09
C VAL A 69 -9.47 19.37 -18.48
N LYS A 70 -9.71 18.05 -18.34
CA LYS A 70 -10.98 17.54 -17.79
C LYS A 70 -11.01 17.70 -16.25
N PRO A 71 -12.21 17.83 -15.64
CA PRO A 71 -12.36 17.86 -14.19
C PRO A 71 -11.67 16.69 -13.50
N SER A 72 -11.23 16.97 -12.28
CA SER A 72 -10.45 16.02 -11.48
C SER A 72 -11.36 15.11 -10.66
N HIS A 73 -11.14 13.80 -10.77
CA HIS A 73 -11.93 12.77 -10.09
C HIS A 73 -11.06 11.94 -9.15
N ARG A 74 -11.66 11.36 -8.10
CA ARG A 74 -10.97 10.48 -7.17
C ARG A 74 -10.73 9.12 -7.81
N VAL A 75 -9.50 8.62 -7.71
CA VAL A 75 -9.11 7.29 -8.19
C VAL A 75 -8.51 6.48 -7.06
N LEU A 76 -8.87 5.21 -7.00
CA LEU A 76 -8.42 4.28 -5.98
C LEU A 76 -6.91 3.97 -6.12
N ALA A 77 -6.30 3.53 -5.01
CA ALA A 77 -4.95 2.99 -5.05
C ALA A 77 -4.89 1.68 -5.85
N HIS A 78 -3.70 1.35 -6.36
CA HIS A 78 -3.46 0.06 -6.99
C HIS A 78 -3.68 -1.08 -5.99
N SER A 79 -4.51 -2.05 -6.38
CA SER A 79 -4.81 -3.22 -5.56
C SER A 79 -3.63 -4.17 -5.42
N SER A 80 -2.77 -4.27 -6.44
CA SER A 80 -1.59 -5.15 -6.45
C SER A 80 -0.61 -4.80 -5.34
N VAL A 81 -0.28 -3.51 -5.17
CA VAL A 81 0.64 -3.03 -4.13
C VAL A 81 0.13 -3.36 -2.74
N ILE A 82 -1.13 -3.03 -2.45
CA ILE A 82 -1.74 -3.29 -1.14
C ILE A 82 -1.84 -4.80 -0.88
N ARG A 83 -2.23 -5.59 -1.89
CA ARG A 83 -2.33 -7.05 -1.77
C ARG A 83 -0.99 -7.67 -1.44
N LYS A 84 0.09 -7.27 -2.12
CA LYS A 84 1.43 -7.81 -1.88
C LYS A 84 1.96 -7.43 -0.51
N ALA A 85 1.69 -6.20 -0.06
CA ALA A 85 2.01 -5.79 1.30
C ALA A 85 1.29 -6.69 2.34
N LEU A 86 -0.01 -6.93 2.18
CA LEU A 86 -0.78 -7.78 3.11
C LEU A 86 -0.31 -9.24 3.10
N GLN A 87 -0.09 -9.83 1.92
CA GLN A 87 0.43 -11.20 1.79
C GLN A 87 1.76 -11.39 2.54
N GLN A 88 2.63 -10.38 2.48
CA GLN A 88 3.89 -10.43 3.22
C GLN A 88 3.71 -10.26 4.72
N MET A 89 2.82 -9.37 5.18
CA MET A 89 2.54 -9.22 6.61
C MET A 89 1.87 -10.48 7.19
N GLU A 90 1.04 -11.15 6.40
CA GLU A 90 0.39 -12.42 6.76
C GLU A 90 1.42 -13.54 6.89
N ALA A 91 2.37 -13.63 5.96
CA ALA A 91 3.49 -14.57 6.06
C ALA A 91 4.39 -14.33 7.29
N LEU A 92 4.42 -13.10 7.83
CA LEU A 92 5.13 -12.75 9.05
C LEU A 92 4.31 -12.97 10.33
N GLY A 93 3.05 -13.39 10.21
CA GLY A 93 2.13 -13.53 11.34
C GLY A 93 1.68 -12.22 11.97
N LEU A 94 1.86 -11.08 11.29
CA LEU A 94 1.49 -9.75 11.80
C LEU A 94 0.02 -9.39 11.50
N CYS A 95 -0.61 -10.09 10.54
CA CYS A 95 -2.03 -9.98 10.28
C CYS A 95 -2.61 -11.35 9.93
N THR A 96 -3.85 -11.59 10.33
CA THR A 96 -4.60 -12.80 10.01
C THR A 96 -5.82 -12.44 9.17
N LYS A 97 -6.18 -13.33 8.26
CA LYS A 97 -7.40 -13.19 7.49
C LYS A 97 -8.60 -13.67 8.33
N VAL A 98 -9.64 -12.85 8.39
CA VAL A 98 -10.93 -13.21 9.00
C VAL A 98 -11.93 -13.49 7.88
N GLU A 99 -12.89 -14.39 8.10
CA GLU A 99 -13.90 -14.76 7.09
C GLU A 99 -14.71 -13.56 6.56
N SER A 100 -14.87 -12.50 7.38
CA SER A 100 -15.56 -11.26 7.02
C SER A 100 -14.71 -10.25 6.23
N GLY A 101 -13.46 -10.58 5.88
CA GLY A 101 -12.63 -9.88 4.89
C GLY A 101 -11.40 -9.15 5.41
#